data_AF-A0A7T8GP64-F1
#
_entry.id   AF-A0A7T8GP64-F1
#
_cell.length_a   1.000
_cell.length_b   1.000
_cell.length_c   1.000
_cell.angle_alpha   90.00
_cell.angle_beta   90.00
_cell.angle_gamma   90.00
#
_symmetry.space_group_name_H-M   'P 1'
#
loop_
_entity.id
_entity.type
_entity.pdbx_description
1 polymer ?
#
loop_
_entity_poly.entity_id
_entity_poly.type
_entity_poly.pdbx_seq_one_letter_code
_entity_poly.pdbx_strand_id
1 'polypeptide(L)'
;MGKLNVTLLRYLGKDEFRILTGVEMGMKNHELVPGALVASIAGVKSGGVHRILRELSKHRLVQYERGKRYDGYRLTNLGYDYLSLKTLAARESITGFGNQIGCGKESNVYIVNDVEGRDLALKLHRLGRICFRKVKEKRDYHKNRRNMSWIYLSRISATKEFAYMKVNIILMFC
;
A
#
# COMPACT_ATOMS: atom_id res chain seq x y z
N MET A 1 -6.70 -11.05 -12.54
CA MET A 1 -6.08 -9.97 -11.74
C MET A 1 -7.13 -8.87 -11.62
N GLY A 2 -7.56 -8.50 -10.42
CA GLY A 2 -8.73 -7.62 -10.24
C GLY A 2 -8.41 -6.16 -10.53
N LYS A 3 -9.33 -5.45 -11.21
CA LYS A 3 -9.27 -3.99 -11.39
C LYS A 3 -9.25 -3.32 -10.01
N LEU A 4 -8.38 -2.33 -9.82
CA LEU A 4 -8.38 -1.52 -8.60
C LEU A 4 -9.71 -0.76 -8.53
N ASN A 5 -10.52 -1.07 -7.53
CA ASN A 5 -11.72 -0.31 -7.23
C ASN A 5 -11.32 0.76 -6.20
N VAL A 6 -11.49 2.04 -6.55
CA VAL A 6 -11.14 3.19 -5.70
C VAL A 6 -12.35 3.81 -5.00
N THR A 7 -13.56 3.29 -5.24
CA THR A 7 -14.81 3.85 -4.69
C THR A 7 -14.79 3.88 -3.17
N LEU A 8 -14.17 2.91 -2.52
CA LEU A 8 -14.06 2.87 -1.05
C LEU A 8 -13.20 4.01 -0.49
N LEU A 9 -12.30 4.64 -1.26
CA LEU A 9 -11.51 5.78 -0.78
C LEU A 9 -12.38 6.94 -0.31
N ARG A 10 -13.59 7.10 -0.87
CA ARG A 10 -14.54 8.15 -0.49
C ARG A 10 -15.23 7.88 0.84
N TYR A 11 -15.29 6.62 1.27
CA TYR A 11 -15.97 6.18 2.49
C TYR A 11 -15.02 5.96 3.67
N LEU A 12 -13.71 5.83 3.42
CA LEU A 12 -12.72 5.72 4.49
C LEU A 12 -12.44 7.10 5.11
N GLY A 13 -12.65 7.20 6.41
CA GLY A 13 -12.40 8.39 7.20
C GLY A 13 -10.96 8.47 7.72
N LYS A 14 -10.74 9.46 8.60
CA LYS A 14 -9.42 9.78 9.16
C LYS A 14 -8.88 8.65 10.03
N ASP A 15 -9.75 7.98 10.79
CA ASP A 15 -9.34 6.94 11.73
C ASP A 15 -9.02 5.61 11.03
N GLU A 16 -9.74 5.29 9.95
CA GLU A 16 -9.43 4.17 9.06
C GLU A 16 -8.03 4.31 8.46
N PHE A 17 -7.69 5.49 7.93
CA PHE A 17 -6.37 5.76 7.39
C PHE A 17 -5.29 5.75 8.47
N ARG A 18 -5.55 6.30 9.66
CA ARG A 18 -4.62 6.20 10.81
C ARG A 18 -4.33 4.76 11.20
N ILE A 19 -5.34 3.91 11.22
CA ILE A 19 -5.19 2.48 11.52
C ILE A 19 -4.39 1.78 10.41
N LEU A 20 -4.68 2.06 9.14
CA LEU A 20 -3.90 1.53 8.01
C LEU A 20 -2.42 1.95 8.11
N THR A 21 -2.14 3.22 8.42
CA THR A 21 -0.77 3.71 8.67
C THR A 21 -0.14 3.04 9.89
N GLY A 22 -0.90 2.82 10.97
CA GLY A 22 -0.41 2.09 12.14
C GLY A 22 0.01 0.66 11.82
N VAL A 23 -0.74 -0.03 10.97
CA VAL A 23 -0.35 -1.35 10.45
C VAL A 23 0.91 -1.27 9.58
N GLU A 24 1.02 -0.31 8.66
CA GLU A 24 2.24 -0.10 7.84
C GLU A 24 3.49 0.12 8.70
N MET A 25 3.37 0.95 9.74
CA MET A 25 4.45 1.23 10.67
C MET A 25 4.82 0.00 11.49
N GLY A 26 3.83 -0.72 12.03
CA GLY A 26 4.07 -1.96 12.79
C GLY A 26 4.74 -3.05 11.94
N MET A 27 4.39 -3.15 10.66
CA MET A 27 4.97 -4.12 9.72
C MET A 27 6.46 -3.92 9.45
N LYS A 28 7.04 -2.78 9.82
CA LYS A 28 8.50 -2.54 9.70
C LYS A 28 9.29 -3.45 10.63
N ASN A 29 8.71 -3.80 11.78
CA ASN A 29 9.37 -4.56 12.84
C ASN A 29 8.72 -5.92 13.10
N HIS A 30 7.46 -6.12 12.72
CA HIS A 30 6.70 -7.35 12.97
C HIS A 30 6.10 -7.90 11.68
N GLU A 31 6.01 -9.23 11.58
CA GLU A 31 5.39 -9.87 10.41
C GLU A 31 3.86 -9.68 10.42
N LEU A 32 3.25 -9.86 11.60
CA LEU A 32 1.86 -9.54 11.88
C LEU A 32 1.82 -8.47 12.98
N VAL A 33 0.88 -7.54 12.92
CA VAL A 33 0.76 -6.46 13.90
C VAL A 33 -0.45 -6.72 14.80
N PRO A 34 -0.27 -6.98 16.11
CA PRO A 34 -1.39 -7.18 17.02
C PRO A 34 -2.29 -5.94 17.09
N GLY A 35 -3.60 -6.13 17.26
CA GLY A 35 -4.57 -5.02 17.28
C GLY A 35 -4.28 -3.98 18.38
N ALA A 36 -3.81 -4.41 19.55
CA ALA A 36 -3.39 -3.52 20.64
C ALA A 36 -2.19 -2.64 20.25
N LEU A 37 -1.23 -3.19 19.50
CA LEU A 37 -0.10 -2.43 18.99
C LEU A 37 -0.55 -1.44 17.91
N VAL A 38 -1.47 -1.83 17.03
CA VAL A 38 -2.06 -0.91 16.05
C VAL A 38 -2.75 0.27 16.74
N ALA A 39 -3.51 0.02 17.81
CA ALA A 39 -4.17 1.07 18.58
C ALA A 39 -3.17 2.06 19.18
N SER A 40 -2.08 1.54 19.76
CA SER A 40 -0.99 2.35 20.34
C SER A 40 -0.31 3.22 19.28
N ILE A 41 0.08 2.63 18.13
CA ILE A 41 0.75 3.36 17.05
C ILE A 41 -0.19 4.40 16.40
N ALA A 42 -1.46 4.06 16.21
CA ALA A 42 -2.44 4.94 15.57
C ALA A 42 -2.92 6.08 16.49
N GLY A 43 -2.68 5.99 17.80
CA GLY A 43 -3.17 6.95 18.78
C GLY A 43 -4.70 6.99 18.89
N VAL A 44 -5.37 5.88 18.56
CA VAL A 44 -6.84 5.77 18.57
C VAL A 44 -7.26 5.00 19.83
N LYS A 45 -8.35 5.43 20.48
CA LYS A 45 -8.90 4.74 21.66
C LYS A 45 -9.20 3.27 21.33
N SER A 46 -8.65 2.35 22.12
CA SER A 46 -8.65 0.90 21.86
C SER A 46 -10.03 0.29 21.57
N GLY A 47 -11.12 0.85 22.11
CA GLY A 47 -12.48 0.35 21.92
C GLY A 47 -12.98 0.36 20.47
N GLY A 48 -12.54 1.32 19.64
CA GLY A 48 -12.99 1.44 18.24
C GLY A 48 -12.13 0.67 17.23
N VAL A 49 -10.89 0.34 17.59
CA VAL A 49 -9.87 -0.16 16.66
C VAL A 49 -10.24 -1.54 16.10
N HIS A 50 -10.77 -2.44 16.93
CA HIS A 50 -11.18 -3.78 16.50
C HIS A 50 -12.33 -3.75 15.48
N ARG A 51 -13.27 -2.81 15.64
CA ARG A 51 -14.39 -2.62 14.70
C ARG A 51 -13.86 -2.19 13.34
N ILE A 52 -13.00 -1.17 13.32
CA ILE A 52 -12.41 -0.63 12.10
C ILE A 52 -11.52 -1.67 11.42
N LEU A 53 -10.66 -2.39 12.17
CA LEU A 53 -9.83 -3.46 11.60
C LEU A 53 -10.67 -4.57 10.96
N ARG A 54 -11.79 -4.95 11.57
CA ARG A 54 -12.71 -5.93 10.98
C ARG A 54 -13.34 -5.42 9.68
N GLU A 55 -13.71 -4.14 9.62
CA GLU A 55 -14.26 -3.50 8.43
C GLU A 55 -13.22 -3.39 7.30
N LEU A 56 -12.01 -2.92 7.62
CA LEU A 56 -10.88 -2.90 6.70
C LEU A 56 -10.55 -4.30 6.16
N SER A 57 -10.72 -5.35 6.97
CA SER A 57 -10.57 -6.73 6.52
C SER A 57 -11.66 -7.20 5.57
N LYS A 58 -12.92 -6.78 5.75
CA LYS A 58 -14.00 -7.07 4.79
C LYS A 58 -13.68 -6.50 3.41
N HIS A 59 -13.09 -5.31 3.37
CA HIS A 59 -12.64 -4.65 2.14
C HIS A 59 -11.28 -5.14 1.63
N ARG A 60 -10.68 -6.15 2.28
CA ARG A 60 -9.37 -6.73 1.94
C ARG A 60 -8.23 -5.70 1.95
N LEU A 61 -8.34 -4.62 2.72
CA LEU A 61 -7.28 -3.62 2.90
C LEU A 61 -6.24 -4.12 3.91
N VAL A 62 -6.71 -4.84 4.94
CA VAL A 62 -5.87 -5.57 5.88
C VAL A 62 -6.30 -7.03 5.94
N GLN A 63 -5.37 -7.92 6.22
CA GLN A 63 -5.65 -9.34 6.39
C GLN A 63 -5.31 -9.74 7.82
N TYR A 64 -6.28 -10.34 8.51
CA TYR A 64 -6.04 -11.02 9.76
C TYR A 64 -5.41 -12.39 9.50
N GLU A 65 -4.32 -12.70 10.19
CA GLU A 65 -3.67 -13.99 10.12
C GLU A 65 -3.34 -14.50 11.52
N ARG A 66 -3.44 -15.82 11.69
CA ARG A 66 -3.00 -16.50 12.91
C ARG A 66 -1.56 -16.93 12.74
N GLY A 67 -0.66 -16.26 13.42
CA GLY A 67 0.76 -16.55 13.35
C GLY A 67 1.14 -17.70 14.29
N LYS A 68 2.36 -18.23 14.13
CA LYS A 68 2.88 -19.28 15.03
C LYS A 68 3.14 -18.77 16.46
N ARG A 69 3.43 -17.46 16.61
CA ARG A 69 3.80 -16.83 17.89
C ARG A 69 2.74 -15.85 18.39
N TYR A 70 2.11 -15.13 17.49
CA TYR A 70 1.07 -14.17 17.80
C TYR A 70 0.14 -13.99 16.60
N ASP A 71 -1.12 -13.70 16.90
CA ASP A 71 -2.12 -13.32 15.91
C ASP A 71 -2.03 -11.82 15.63
N GLY A 72 -2.39 -11.41 14.42
CA GLY A 72 -2.39 -10.01 14.08
C GLY A 72 -2.87 -9.71 12.68
N TYR A 73 -2.67 -8.45 12.31
CA TYR A 73 -3.05 -7.91 11.01
C TYR A 73 -1.80 -7.62 10.19
N ARG A 74 -1.90 -7.87 8.90
CA ARG A 74 -0.95 -7.40 7.90
C ARG A 74 -1.66 -6.57 6.85
N LEU A 75 -0.95 -5.64 6.26
CA LEU A 75 -1.44 -4.86 5.15
C LEU A 75 -1.43 -5.70 3.88
N THR A 76 -2.47 -5.57 3.06
CA THR A 76 -2.49 -6.17 1.72
C THR A 76 -1.91 -5.19 0.70
N ASN A 77 -1.59 -5.69 -0.50
CA ASN A 77 -1.21 -4.82 -1.61
C ASN A 77 -2.28 -3.75 -1.89
N LEU A 78 -3.57 -4.12 -1.79
CA LEU A 78 -4.69 -3.19 -1.97
C LEU A 78 -4.73 -2.12 -0.88
N GLY A 79 -4.55 -2.50 0.39
CA GLY A 79 -4.50 -1.55 1.50
C GLY A 79 -3.34 -0.56 1.38
N TYR A 80 -2.20 -1.02 0.86
CA TYR A 80 -1.06 -0.15 0.62
C TYR A 80 -1.29 0.79 -0.57
N ASP A 81 -1.96 0.34 -1.65
CA ASP A 81 -2.38 1.25 -2.72
C ASP A 81 -3.29 2.36 -2.19
N TYR A 82 -4.21 2.02 -1.29
CA TYR A 82 -5.12 2.99 -0.70
C TYR A 82 -4.38 4.05 0.11
N LEU A 83 -3.36 3.66 0.89
CA LEU A 83 -2.49 4.61 1.59
C LEU A 83 -1.73 5.53 0.62
N SER A 84 -1.20 4.97 -0.46
CA SER A 84 -0.45 5.73 -1.45
C SER A 84 -1.36 6.70 -2.23
N LEU A 85 -2.56 6.27 -2.63
CA LEU A 85 -3.56 7.14 -3.26
C LEU A 85 -4.02 8.26 -2.32
N LYS A 86 -4.23 7.96 -1.04
CA LYS A 86 -4.56 8.99 -0.05
C LYS A 86 -3.45 10.02 0.09
N THR A 87 -2.20 9.59 0.04
CA THR A 87 -1.02 10.48 0.11
C THR A 87 -0.93 11.37 -1.12
N LEU A 88 -1.14 10.82 -2.32
CA LEU A 88 -1.14 11.58 -3.57
C LEU A 88 -2.29 12.60 -3.62
N ALA A 89 -3.49 12.20 -3.17
CA ALA A 89 -4.63 13.08 -3.08
C ALA A 89 -4.41 14.20 -2.06
N ALA A 90 -3.81 13.90 -0.90
CA ALA A 90 -3.51 14.89 0.13
C ALA A 90 -2.42 15.90 -0.30
N ARG A 91 -1.59 15.55 -1.29
CA ARG A 91 -0.60 16.44 -1.90
C ARG A 91 -1.12 17.14 -3.15
N GLU A 92 -2.41 17.00 -3.45
CA GLU A 92 -3.05 17.56 -4.64
C GLU A 92 -2.40 17.12 -5.97
N SER A 93 -1.64 16.02 -5.94
CA SER A 93 -0.98 15.46 -7.13
C SER A 93 -1.98 14.70 -8.00
N ILE A 94 -3.04 14.17 -7.40
CA ILE A 94 -4.16 13.52 -8.10
C ILE A 94 -5.48 14.01 -7.52
N THR A 95 -6.44 14.29 -8.39
CA THR A 95 -7.83 14.66 -8.07
C THR A 95 -8.81 13.66 -8.68
N GLY A 96 -8.50 13.16 -9.88
CA GLY A 96 -9.29 12.18 -10.62
C GLY A 96 -8.60 10.82 -10.71
N PHE A 97 -9.40 9.76 -10.70
CA PHE A 97 -8.92 8.40 -10.98
C PHE A 97 -9.71 7.83 -12.16
N GLY A 98 -9.00 7.57 -13.26
CA GLY A 98 -9.56 7.13 -14.52
C GLY A 98 -9.43 5.64 -14.78
N ASN A 99 -9.45 5.29 -16.06
CA ASN A 99 -9.40 3.90 -16.50
C ASN A 99 -8.00 3.30 -16.39
N GLN A 100 -7.98 1.97 -16.29
CA GLN A 100 -6.74 1.21 -16.41
C GLN A 100 -6.33 1.15 -17.88
N ILE A 101 -5.12 1.60 -18.19
CA ILE A 101 -4.55 1.60 -19.55
C ILE A 101 -3.48 0.53 -19.74
N GLY A 102 -2.90 0.01 -18.65
CA GLY A 102 -1.87 -0.99 -18.70
C GLY A 102 -2.04 -2.08 -17.65
N CYS A 103 -1.90 -3.33 -18.06
CA CYS A 103 -1.85 -4.48 -17.18
C CYS A 103 -0.62 -5.34 -17.53
N GLY A 104 0.45 -5.16 -16.75
CA GLY A 104 1.67 -5.94 -16.89
C GLY A 104 1.81 -7.02 -15.83
N LYS A 105 2.81 -7.88 -15.97
CA LYS A 105 3.17 -8.91 -14.98
C LYS A 105 3.63 -8.30 -13.64
N GLU A 106 4.17 -7.09 -13.69
CA GLU A 106 4.90 -6.45 -12.59
C GLU A 106 4.34 -5.08 -12.23
N SER A 107 3.38 -4.57 -13.00
CA SER A 107 2.74 -3.29 -12.70
C SER A 107 1.38 -3.16 -13.36
N ASN A 108 0.56 -2.29 -12.79
CA ASN A 108 -0.68 -1.80 -13.39
C ASN A 108 -0.56 -0.30 -13.63
N VAL A 109 -1.04 0.18 -14.78
CA VAL A 109 -0.98 1.59 -15.16
C VAL A 109 -2.40 2.11 -15.33
N TYR A 110 -2.69 3.24 -14.72
CA TYR A 110 -3.98 3.93 -14.71
C TYR A 110 -3.80 5.36 -15.18
N ILE A 111 -4.85 5.92 -15.79
CA ILE A 111 -4.93 7.38 -16.00
C ILE A 111 -5.42 8.01 -14.70
N VAL A 112 -4.82 9.12 -14.30
CA VAL A 112 -5.25 9.98 -13.20
C VAL A 112 -5.19 11.44 -13.65
N ASN A 113 -5.95 12.32 -13.00
CA ASN A 113 -5.96 13.74 -13.31
C ASN A 113 -5.35 14.53 -12.16
N ASP A 114 -4.62 15.61 -12.45
CA ASP A 114 -4.17 16.57 -11.44
C ASP A 114 -5.23 17.65 -11.15
N VAL A 115 -4.88 18.64 -10.32
CA VAL A 115 -5.76 19.79 -10.01
C VAL A 115 -6.06 20.68 -11.22
N GLU A 116 -5.20 20.70 -12.23
CA GLU A 116 -5.37 21.46 -13.48
C GLU A 116 -6.18 20.69 -14.52
N GLY A 117 -6.57 19.44 -14.23
CA GLY A 117 -7.29 18.56 -15.14
C GLY A 117 -6.39 17.85 -16.17
N ARG A 118 -5.06 17.95 -16.05
CA ARG A 118 -4.12 17.26 -16.95
C ARG A 118 -4.11 15.76 -16.66
N ASP A 119 -4.18 14.96 -17.72
CA ASP A 119 -4.04 13.51 -17.63
C ASP A 119 -2.57 13.14 -17.33
N LEU A 120 -2.39 12.33 -16.30
CA LEU A 120 -1.13 11.76 -15.85
C LEU A 120 -1.23 10.23 -15.82
N ALA A 121 -0.09 9.56 -15.99
CA ALA A 121 0.00 8.12 -15.82
C ALA A 121 0.37 7.77 -14.36
N LEU A 122 -0.47 6.97 -13.72
CA LEU A 122 -0.21 6.37 -12.41
C LEU A 122 0.22 4.91 -12.59
N LYS A 123 1.44 4.58 -12.18
CA LYS A 123 1.97 3.21 -12.24
C LYS A 123 2.07 2.61 -10.83
N LEU A 124 1.43 1.45 -10.64
CA LEU A 124 1.45 0.65 -9.41
C LEU A 124 2.35 -0.56 -9.58
N HIS A 125 3.41 -0.68 -8.79
CA HIS A 125 4.28 -1.86 -8.82
C HIS A 125 3.63 -3.06 -8.13
N ARG A 126 3.73 -4.24 -8.74
CA ARG A 126 3.18 -5.50 -8.24
C ARG A 126 4.25 -6.58 -8.27
N LEU A 127 5.28 -6.43 -7.44
CA LEU A 127 6.24 -7.52 -7.27
C LEU A 127 5.62 -8.64 -6.43
N GLY A 128 5.72 -9.87 -6.93
CA GLY A 128 5.35 -11.07 -6.19
C GLY A 128 4.14 -11.81 -6.74
N ARG A 129 4.41 -12.77 -7.63
CA ARG A 129 3.66 -14.03 -7.67
C ARG A 129 4.37 -15.13 -8.48
N ILE A 130 5.14 -14.78 -9.51
CA ILE A 130 5.80 -15.79 -10.38
C ILE A 130 7.22 -15.38 -10.83
N CYS A 131 7.46 -14.10 -11.12
CA CYS A 131 8.59 -13.70 -11.99
C CYS A 131 9.90 -13.29 -11.29
N PHE A 132 9.94 -13.20 -9.95
CA PHE A 132 11.11 -12.66 -9.23
C PHE A 132 11.49 -13.45 -7.98
N ARG A 133 11.66 -14.77 -8.12
CA ARG A 133 12.18 -15.61 -7.02
C ARG A 133 13.58 -15.14 -6.54
N LYS A 134 14.43 -14.69 -7.48
CA LYS A 134 15.82 -14.25 -7.20
C LYS A 134 15.99 -12.79 -6.78
N VAL A 135 14.94 -11.95 -6.78
CA VAL A 135 15.09 -10.52 -6.36
C VAL A 135 15.34 -10.38 -4.88
N LYS A 136 14.80 -11.31 -4.08
CA LYS A 136 15.10 -11.43 -2.65
C LYS A 136 16.56 -11.78 -2.35
N GLU A 137 17.35 -12.20 -3.33
CA GLU A 137 18.77 -12.55 -3.17
C GLU A 137 19.71 -11.40 -3.58
N LYS A 138 19.19 -10.35 -4.23
CA LYS A 138 20.01 -9.22 -4.69
C LYS A 138 20.30 -8.26 -3.53
N ARG A 139 21.59 -8.09 -3.23
CA ARG A 139 22.15 -7.27 -2.13
C ARG A 139 21.52 -5.88 -2.01
N ASP A 140 21.19 -5.22 -3.13
CA ASP A 140 20.59 -3.88 -3.14
C ASP A 140 19.20 -3.77 -2.49
N TYR A 141 18.49 -4.89 -2.31
CA TYR A 141 17.19 -4.92 -1.64
C TYR A 141 17.33 -5.19 -0.12
N HIS A 142 18.51 -5.60 0.35
CA HIS A 142 18.81 -5.88 1.75
C HIS A 142 19.32 -4.63 2.48
N LYS A 143 18.46 -3.63 2.70
CA LYS A 143 18.78 -2.49 3.58
C LYS A 143 18.59 -2.86 5.07
N ASN A 144 19.33 -3.86 5.57
CA ASN A 144 19.41 -4.23 7.00
C ASN A 144 18.08 -4.62 7.71
N ARG A 145 17.06 -5.09 6.99
CA ARG A 145 15.78 -5.52 7.61
C ARG A 145 15.65 -7.02 7.74
N ARG A 146 15.14 -7.48 8.88
CA ARG A 146 14.90 -8.90 9.20
C ARG A 146 13.75 -9.51 8.39
N ASN A 147 12.70 -8.74 8.09
CA ASN A 147 11.54 -9.18 7.32
C ASN A 147 11.37 -8.34 6.05
N MET A 148 11.24 -9.01 4.91
CA MET A 148 11.08 -8.36 3.60
C MET A 148 9.75 -8.77 2.96
N SER A 149 8.74 -7.92 3.14
CA SER A 149 7.45 -8.10 2.49
C SER A 149 7.54 -7.75 1.00
N TRP A 150 6.67 -8.34 0.18
CA TRP A 150 6.58 -8.02 -1.24
C TRP A 150 6.21 -6.55 -1.49
N ILE A 151 5.41 -5.97 -0.59
CA ILE A 151 5.10 -4.53 -0.53
C ILE A 151 6.41 -3.72 -0.41
N TYR A 152 7.27 -4.07 0.54
CA TYR A 152 8.54 -3.35 0.71
C TYR A 152 9.45 -3.43 -0.53
N LEU A 153 9.48 -4.57 -1.22
CA LEU A 153 10.23 -4.75 -2.46
C LEU A 153 9.66 -3.90 -3.61
N SER A 154 8.33 -3.86 -3.74
CA SER A 154 7.64 -2.96 -4.67
C SER A 154 8.02 -1.50 -4.43
N ARG A 155 8.21 -1.11 -3.17
CA ARG A 155 8.51 0.29 -2.80
C ARG A 155 9.90 0.67 -3.26
N ILE A 156 10.87 -0.22 -3.05
CA ILE A 156 12.24 -0.01 -3.52
C ILE A 156 12.27 0.08 -5.05
N SER A 157 11.56 -0.83 -5.74
CA SER A 157 11.51 -0.83 -7.20
C SER A 157 10.94 0.48 -7.75
N ALA A 158 9.81 0.93 -7.19
CA ALA A 158 9.20 2.22 -7.55
C ALA A 158 10.14 3.41 -7.29
N THR A 159 10.82 3.41 -6.14
CA THR A 159 11.76 4.49 -5.77
C THR A 159 12.95 4.54 -6.73
N LYS A 160 13.50 3.38 -7.10
CA LYS A 160 14.59 3.29 -8.08
C LYS A 160 14.12 3.79 -9.44
N GLU A 161 12.99 3.29 -9.92
CA GLU A 161 12.43 3.71 -11.21
C GLU A 161 12.17 5.22 -11.24
N PHE A 162 11.61 5.80 -10.18
CA PHE A 162 11.39 7.23 -10.07
C PHE A 162 12.70 8.04 -10.12
N ALA A 163 13.75 7.56 -9.46
CA ALA A 163 15.06 8.23 -9.49
C ALA A 163 15.71 8.23 -10.89
N TYR A 164 15.42 7.23 -11.72
CA TYR A 164 15.91 7.17 -13.11
C TYR A 164 15.05 7.95 -14.11
N MET A 165 13.84 8.36 -13.72
CA MET A 165 12.87 9.00 -14.61
C MET A 165 12.90 10.53 -14.47
N LYS A 166 12.92 11.26 -15.59
CA LYS A 166 12.85 12.74 -15.66
C LYS A 166 11.52 13.28 -16.24
N VAL A 167 10.44 12.51 -16.24
CA VAL A 167 9.22 12.82 -17.02
C VAL A 167 7.94 12.65 -16.18
N ASN A 168 6.89 13.39 -16.55
CA ASN A 168 5.53 13.53 -15.97
C ASN A 168 4.77 12.21 -15.71
N ILE A 169 5.29 11.32 -14.87
CA ILE A 169 4.66 10.07 -14.46
C ILE A 169 4.61 10.03 -12.94
N ILE A 170 3.42 9.79 -12.39
CA ILE A 170 3.27 9.56 -10.96
C ILE A 170 3.52 8.08 -10.71
N LEU A 171 4.70 7.78 -10.17
CA LEU A 171 5.04 6.43 -9.73
C LEU A 171 4.51 6.22 -8.31
N MET A 172 3.61 5.25 -8.16
CA MET A 172 3.06 4.92 -6.86
C MET A 172 3.93 3.86 -6.19
N PHE A 173 4.48 4.23 -5.04
CA PHE A 173 5.15 3.34 -4.12
C PHE A 173 4.15 2.25 -3.71
N CYS A 174 4.33 1.02 -4.20
CA CYS A 174 3.62 -0.15 -3.69
C CYS A 174 4.52 -0.95 -2.75
#